data_AF-A0A327K2I9-F1
#
_entry.id   AF-A0A327K2I9-F1
#
_cell.length_a   1.000
_cell.length_b   1.000
_cell.length_c   1.000
_cell.angle_alpha   90.00
_cell.angle_beta   90.00
_cell.angle_gamma   90.00
#
_symmetry.space_group_name_H-M   'P 1'
#
loop_
_entity.id
_entity.type
_entity.pdbx_description
1 polymer ?
#
loop_
_entity_poly.entity_id
_entity_poly.type
_entity_poly.pdbx_seq_one_letter_code
_entity_poly.pdbx_strand_id
1 'polypeptide(L)'
;MARLPDGAAVALVRTAAAFPDDCARAALIVTLRPPPPGCRAQVIDRAMLERTGALALRRTADGFSTTSARVPGYDRPWAPAPPPAAPSR
;
A
#
# COMPACT_ATOMS: atom_id res chain seq x y z
N MET A 1 7.01 2.65 14.38
CA MET A 1 7.04 1.38 13.64
C MET A 1 6.58 0.26 14.54
N ALA A 2 5.95 -0.77 13.98
CA ALA A 2 5.73 -2.05 14.65
C ALA A 2 6.78 -3.06 14.16
N ARG A 3 7.14 -4.02 15.01
CA ARG A 3 8.05 -5.12 14.68
C ARG A 3 7.28 -6.43 14.57
N LEU A 4 7.59 -7.21 13.56
CA LEU A 4 7.10 -8.57 13.38
C LEU A 4 8.02 -9.57 14.10
N PRO A 5 7.56 -10.81 14.37
CA PRO A 5 8.37 -11.84 15.02
C PRO A 5 9.68 -12.18 14.28
N ASP A 6 9.73 -11.99 12.97
CA ASP A 6 10.90 -12.17 12.13
C ASP A 6 11.84 -10.94 12.10
N GLY A 7 11.58 -9.93 12.93
CA GLY A 7 12.36 -8.70 13.04
C GLY A 7 12.04 -7.62 12.01
N ALA A 8 11.23 -7.94 10.99
CA ALA A 8 10.83 -6.97 9.97
C ALA A 8 10.04 -5.81 10.59
N ALA A 9 10.28 -4.59 10.10
CA ALA A 9 9.56 -3.40 10.54
C ALA A 9 8.42 -3.04 9.59
N VAL A 10 7.28 -2.66 10.18
CA VAL A 10 6.16 -2.03 9.49
C VAL A 10 6.02 -0.60 9.99
N ALA A 11 5.93 0.36 9.08
CA ALA A 11 5.81 1.78 9.42
C ALA A 11 4.52 2.39 8.88
N LEU A 12 3.87 3.22 9.70
CA LEU A 12 2.83 4.14 9.26
C LEU A 12 3.45 5.53 9.15
N VAL A 13 3.81 5.92 7.93
CA VAL A 13 4.49 7.19 7.68
C VAL A 13 3.45 8.30 7.65
N ARG A 14 3.51 9.27 8.59
CA ARG A 14 2.56 10.39 8.73
C ARG A 14 3.10 11.79 8.40
N THR A 15 4.41 11.99 8.31
CA THR A 15 5.01 13.23 7.76
C THR A 15 5.94 12.94 6.57
N ALA A 16 6.26 13.96 5.76
CA ALA A 16 7.22 13.84 4.65
C ALA A 16 8.66 13.66 5.18
N ALA A 17 9.02 14.38 6.25
CA ALA A 17 10.34 14.32 6.87
C ALA A 17 10.68 12.92 7.43
N ALA A 18 9.70 12.15 7.90
CA ALA A 18 9.91 10.79 8.40
C ALA A 18 10.11 9.75 7.30
N PHE A 19 9.66 10.02 6.07
CA PHE A 19 9.61 9.01 5.01
C PHE A 19 11.00 8.47 4.64
N PRO A 20 12.04 9.28 4.40
CA PRO A 20 13.35 8.75 4.03
C PRO A 20 13.95 7.80 5.08
N ASP A 21 13.84 8.13 6.37
CA ASP A 21 14.34 7.26 7.45
C ASP A 21 13.54 5.96 7.53
N ASP A 22 12.21 6.06 7.52
CA ASP A 22 11.34 4.88 7.56
C ASP A 22 11.56 3.98 6.35
N CYS A 23 11.79 4.57 5.17
CA CYS A 23 12.06 3.85 3.92
C CYS A 23 13.37 3.06 3.95
N ALA A 24 14.38 3.53 4.68
CA ALA A 24 15.64 2.81 4.84
C ALA A 24 15.56 1.62 5.80
N ARG A 25 14.52 1.56 6.64
CA ARG A 25 14.47 0.67 7.83
C ARG A 25 13.27 -0.27 7.84
N ALA A 26 12.17 0.10 7.20
CA ALA A 26 10.94 -0.68 7.16
C ALA A 26 10.96 -1.68 6.00
N ALA A 27 10.36 -2.85 6.23
CA ALA A 27 10.03 -3.79 5.16
C ALA A 27 8.74 -3.39 4.45
N LEU A 28 7.79 -2.77 5.18
CA LEU A 28 6.52 -2.30 4.66
C LEU A 28 6.19 -0.91 5.20
N ILE A 29 5.77 -0.02 4.31
CA ILE A 29 5.27 1.31 4.63
C ILE A 29 3.82 1.43 4.21
N VAL A 30 2.98 1.94 5.10
CA VAL A 30 1.63 2.43 4.77
C VAL A 30 1.64 3.94 4.90
N THR A 31 1.16 4.64 3.87
CA THR A 31 1.15 6.10 3.86
C THR A 31 0.11 6.68 2.91
N LEU A 32 -0.22 7.96 3.10
CA LEU A 32 -1.02 8.73 2.15
C LEU A 32 -0.17 9.66 1.27
N ARG A 33 1.16 9.54 1.33
CA ARG A 33 2.11 10.39 0.59
C ARG A 33 2.81 9.61 -0.53
N PRO A 34 3.26 10.32 -1.59
CA PRO A 34 4.10 9.70 -2.60
C PRO A 34 5.44 9.24 -1.99
N PRO A 35 5.94 8.05 -2.35
CA PRO A 35 7.24 7.59 -1.88
C PRO A 35 8.39 8.40 -2.46
N PRO A 36 9.51 8.54 -1.73
CA PRO A 36 10.73 9.08 -2.31
C PRO A 36 11.25 8.14 -3.41
N PRO A 37 11.97 8.67 -4.41
CA PRO A 37 12.54 7.85 -5.48
C PRO A 37 13.52 6.82 -4.90
N GLY A 38 13.46 5.59 -5.42
CA GLY A 38 14.33 4.49 -4.99
C GLY A 38 14.01 3.92 -3.61
N CYS A 39 12.78 4.13 -3.09
CA CYS A 39 12.43 3.57 -1.80
C CYS A 39 12.53 2.04 -1.80
N ARG A 40 13.27 1.48 -0.84
CA ARG A 40 13.55 0.03 -0.75
C ARG A 40 12.45 -0.78 -0.07
N ALA A 41 11.63 -0.13 0.76
CA ALA A 41 10.48 -0.75 1.40
C ALA A 41 9.37 -1.03 0.38
N GLN A 42 8.55 -2.06 0.62
CA GLN A 42 7.27 -2.17 -0.06
C GLN A 42 6.36 -1.03 0.43
N VAL A 43 5.80 -0.23 -0.48
CA VAL A 43 4.99 0.95 -0.13
C VAL A 43 3.55 0.75 -0.55
N ILE A 44 2.64 0.85 0.41
CA ILE A 44 1.20 1.03 0.19
C ILE A 44 0.92 2.54 0.32
N ASP A 45 0.92 3.23 -0.82
CA ASP A 45 0.67 4.66 -0.90
C ASP A 45 -0.79 4.98 -1.26
N ARG A 46 -1.10 6.28 -1.31
CA ARG A 46 -2.43 6.76 -1.69
C ARG A 46 -2.85 6.29 -3.07
N ALA A 47 -1.95 6.34 -4.05
CA ALA A 47 -2.30 5.99 -5.43
C ALA A 47 -2.65 4.51 -5.55
N MET A 48 -1.93 3.63 -4.84
CA MET A 48 -2.26 2.22 -4.74
C MET A 48 -3.62 2.01 -4.09
N LEU A 49 -3.88 2.62 -2.94
CA LEU A 49 -5.15 2.48 -2.21
C LEU A 49 -6.35 3.00 -3.01
N GLU A 50 -6.20 4.05 -3.81
CA GLU A 50 -7.27 4.55 -4.69
C GLU A 50 -7.64 3.54 -5.79
N ARG A 51 -6.65 2.81 -6.32
CA ARG A 51 -6.85 1.75 -7.32
C ARG A 51 -7.41 0.47 -6.71
N THR A 52 -6.86 0.04 -5.58
CA THR A 52 -7.14 -1.29 -5.01
C THR A 52 -8.20 -1.30 -3.92
N GLY A 53 -8.61 -0.13 -3.41
CA GLY A 53 -9.33 -0.04 -2.15
C GLY A 53 -8.50 -0.60 -0.98
N ALA A 54 -9.18 -1.06 0.07
CA ALA A 54 -8.53 -1.73 1.20
C ALA A 54 -7.73 -2.95 0.74
N LEU A 55 -6.63 -3.24 1.44
CA LEU A 55 -5.74 -4.38 1.17
C LEU A 55 -5.69 -5.28 2.41
N ALA A 56 -5.91 -6.57 2.22
CA ALA A 56 -5.48 -7.58 3.17
C ALA A 56 -4.01 -7.91 2.91
N LEU A 57 -3.19 -7.88 3.95
CA LEU A 57 -1.75 -8.13 3.87
C LEU A 57 -1.42 -9.43 4.59
N ARG A 58 -0.66 -10.30 3.92
CA ARG A 58 -0.14 -11.53 4.52
C ARG A 58 1.37 -11.59 4.34
N ARG A 59 2.08 -11.80 5.46
CA ARG A 59 3.53 -12.03 5.49
C ARG A 59 3.88 -13.33 4.76
N THR A 60 4.90 -13.28 3.92
CA THR A 60 5.49 -14.43 3.21
C THR A 60 6.99 -14.47 3.48
N ALA A 61 7.68 -15.51 2.99
CA ALA A 61 9.14 -15.60 3.10
C ALA A 61 9.85 -14.41 2.42
N ASP A 62 9.31 -13.95 1.29
CA ASP A 62 9.94 -12.93 0.45
C ASP A 62 9.39 -11.51 0.66
N GLY A 63 8.41 -11.31 1.56
CA GLY A 63 7.82 -9.99 1.77
C GLY A 63 6.35 -10.03 2.22
N PHE A 64 5.50 -9.25 1.56
CA PHE A 64 4.05 -9.24 1.80
C PHE A 64 3.28 -9.50 0.52
N SER A 65 2.43 -10.53 0.56
CA SER A 65 1.36 -10.71 -0.43
C SER A 65 0.18 -9.79 -0.11
N THR A 66 -0.45 -9.24 -1.15
CA THR A 66 -1.56 -8.29 -1.02
C THR A 66 -2.81 -8.83 -1.72
N THR A 67 -3.94 -8.85 -1.02
CA THR A 67 -5.26 -9.13 -1.61
C THR A 67 -6.08 -7.85 -1.61
N SER A 68 -6.50 -7.41 -2.79
CA SER A 68 -7.32 -6.20 -2.96
C SER A 68 -8.77 -6.47 -2.60
N ALA A 69 -9.37 -5.54 -1.85
CA ALA A 69 -10.80 -5.55 -1.63
C ALA A 69 -11.54 -5.23 -2.92
N ARG A 70 -11.02 -4.35 -3.79
CA ARG A 70 -11.62 -3.96 -5.09
C ARG A 70 -11.19 -4.91 -6.21
N VAL A 71 -11.79 -6.09 -6.23
CA VAL A 71 -11.63 -7.05 -7.33
C VAL A 71 -12.38 -6.53 -8.57
N PRO A 72 -11.73 -6.46 -9.75
CA PRO A 72 -12.41 -6.14 -11.01
C PRO A 72 -13.57 -7.10 -11.28
N GLY A 73 -14.70 -6.58 -11.77
CA GLY A 73 -15.86 -7.39 -12.14
C GLY A 73 -16.73 -7.87 -10.97
N TYR A 74 -16.40 -7.53 -9.72
CA TYR A 74 -17.26 -7.80 -8.57
C TYR A 74 -18.16 -6.60 -8.27
N ASP A 75 -19.39 -6.65 -8.77
CA ASP A 75 -20.38 -5.59 -8.51
C ASP A 75 -21.00 -5.77 -7.12
N ARG A 76 -20.94 -4.72 -6.30
CA ARG A 76 -21.46 -4.76 -4.93
C ARG A 76 -22.72 -3.93 -4.86
N PRO A 77 -23.83 -4.50 -4.36
CA PRO A 77 -25.09 -3.77 -4.25
C PRO A 77 -24.99 -2.47 -3.43
N TRP A 78 -24.09 -2.41 -2.46
CA TRP A 78 -23.88 -1.26 -1.57
C TRP A 78 -22.67 -0.38 -1.93
N ALA A 79 -21.90 -0.76 -2.96
CA ALA A 79 -20.72 0.00 -3.41
C ALA A 79 -20.41 -0.33 -4.88
N PRO A 80 -21.18 0.25 -5.82
CA PRO A 80 -21.02 0.00 -7.26
C PRO A 80 -19.58 0.29 -7.73
N ALA A 81 -19.14 -0.43 -8.76
CA ALA A 81 -17.83 -0.18 -9.35
C ALA A 81 -17.74 1.27 -9.89
N PRO A 82 -16.60 1.96 -9.74
CA PRO A 82 -16.39 3.24 -10.41
C PRO A 82 -16.53 3.07 -11.93
N PRO A 83 -17.05 4.07 -12.65
CA PRO A 83 -17.07 4.00 -14.11
C PRO A 83 -15.65 3.82 -14.66
N PRO A 84 -15.49 3.11 -15.79
CA PRO A 84 -14.18 2.95 -16.42
C PRO A 84 -13.57 4.33 -16.69
N ALA A 85 -12.24 4.44 -16.50
CA ALA A 85 -11.52 5.66 -16.82
C ALA A 85 -11.73 6.01 -18.30
N ALA A 86 -12.04 7.28 -18.59
CA ALA A 86 -12.15 7.75 -19.96
C ALA A 86 -10.81 7.52 -20.70
N PRO A 87 -10.83 7.12 -21.98
CA PRO A 87 -9.61 6.94 -22.74
C PRO A 87 -8.82 8.25 -22.79
N SER A 88 -7.53 8.19 -22.50
CA SER A 88 -6.62 9.33 -22.69
C SER A 88 -6.49 9.63 -24.18
N ARG A 89 -6.70 10.89 -24.54
CA ARG A 89 -6.58 11.41 -25.91
C ARG A 89 -5.12 11.47 -26.37
#